data_AF-A0A2R6KLK4-F1
#
_entry.id   AF-A0A2R6KLK4-F1
#
_cell.length_a   1.000
_cell.length_b   1.000
_cell.length_c   1.000
_cell.angle_alpha   90.00
_cell.angle_beta   90.00
_cell.angle_gamma   90.00
#
_symmetry.space_group_name_H-M   'P 1'
#
loop_
_entity.id
_entity.type
_entity.pdbx_description
1 polymer ?
#
loop_
_entity_poly.entity_id
_entity_poly.type
_entity_poly.pdbx_seq_one_letter_code
_entity_poly.pdbx_strand_id
1 'polypeptide(L)'
;MRLELRVCKHCYEGTHGNPEKTAVTQDMVNCARQVREYKDLIGLEALYITRVEEGEPGGAEALPAIVASIEGDQVALTDTQLVMEDDQGNMLVYPDPEDILKVLTRNIDQIQEQTRQDVTVELSEEGAKLL
;
A
#
# COMPACT_ATOMS: atom_id res chain seq x y z
N MET A 1 -2.94 -4.87 -15.29
CA MET A 1 -2.43 -4.03 -14.20
C MET A 1 -2.11 -4.91 -13.01
N ARG A 2 -1.02 -4.64 -12.30
CA ARG A 2 -0.58 -5.34 -11.07
C ARG A 2 -0.23 -4.32 -10.00
N LEU A 3 -0.52 -4.60 -8.73
CA LEU A 3 -0.16 -3.75 -7.60
C LEU A 3 0.71 -4.53 -6.60
N GLU A 4 1.62 -3.83 -5.93
CA GLU A 4 2.36 -4.34 -4.77
C GLU A 4 2.40 -3.25 -3.70
N LEU A 5 1.74 -3.50 -2.56
CA LEU A 5 1.89 -2.67 -1.36
C LEU A 5 3.05 -3.22 -0.53
N ARG A 6 4.07 -2.40 -0.31
CA ARG A 6 5.12 -2.67 0.66
C ARG A 6 4.91 -1.85 1.90
N VAL A 7 5.14 -2.47 3.05
CA VAL A 7 5.09 -1.81 4.34
C VAL A 7 6.22 -2.31 5.22
N CYS A 8 6.76 -1.44 6.06
CA CYS A 8 7.66 -1.85 7.14
C CYS A 8 6.94 -2.84 8.07
N LYS A 9 7.53 -4.03 8.26
CA LYS A 9 7.00 -5.09 9.14
C LYS A 9 6.81 -4.59 10.57
N HIS A 10 7.79 -3.86 11.10
CA HIS A 10 7.74 -3.33 12.46
C HIS A 10 6.70 -2.23 12.62
N CYS A 11 6.44 -1.43 11.58
CA CYS A 11 5.33 -0.47 11.59
C CYS A 11 3.98 -1.19 11.60
N TYR A 12 3.83 -2.26 10.80
CA TYR A 12 2.60 -3.05 10.79
C TYR A 12 2.33 -3.79 12.12
N GLU A 13 3.39 -4.34 12.73
CA GLU A 13 3.32 -5.09 13.99
C GLU A 13 3.29 -4.18 15.23
N GLY A 14 3.56 -2.88 15.08
CA GLY A 14 3.64 -1.91 16.16
C GLY A 14 4.91 -1.97 17.01
N THR A 15 5.94 -2.70 16.56
CA THR A 15 7.18 -2.91 17.32
C THR A 15 8.14 -1.71 17.26
N HIS A 16 7.92 -0.73 16.37
CA HIS A 16 8.59 0.57 16.44
C HIS A 16 8.07 1.49 17.56
N GLY A 17 6.99 1.12 18.26
CA GLY A 17 6.45 1.92 19.37
C GLY A 17 5.77 3.23 18.95
N ASN A 18 5.37 3.36 17.68
CA ASN A 18 4.58 4.48 17.17
C ASN A 18 3.17 4.01 16.81
N PRO A 19 2.18 4.17 17.71
CA PRO A 19 0.82 3.65 17.51
C PRO A 19 0.10 4.33 16.34
N GLU A 20 0.33 5.62 16.10
CA GLU A 20 -0.30 6.35 14.98
C GLU A 20 0.18 5.81 13.64
N LYS A 21 1.50 5.66 13.47
CA LYS A 21 2.08 5.06 12.25
C LYS A 21 1.64 3.60 12.08
N THR A 22 1.45 2.88 13.19
CA THR A 22 0.94 1.51 13.18
C THR A 22 -0.47 1.44 12.65
N ALA A 23 -1.36 2.31 13.14
CA ALA A 23 -2.75 2.38 12.70
C ALA A 23 -2.86 2.65 11.19
N VAL A 24 -2.16 3.68 10.71
CA VAL A 24 -2.11 4.02 9.27
C VAL A 24 -1.54 2.85 8.44
N THR A 25 -0.51 2.17 8.93
CA THR A 25 0.08 1.02 8.23
C THR A 25 -0.89 -0.17 8.14
N GLN A 26 -1.65 -0.42 9.20
CA GLN A 26 -2.67 -1.46 9.23
C GLN A 26 -3.84 -1.12 8.31
N ASP A 27 -4.26 0.14 8.25
CA ASP A 27 -5.29 0.63 7.33
C ASP A 27 -4.90 0.36 5.88
N MET A 28 -3.68 0.74 5.46
CA MET A 28 -3.19 0.46 4.12
C MET A 28 -3.24 -1.05 3.80
N VAL A 29 -2.79 -1.90 4.73
CA VAL A 29 -2.81 -3.36 4.54
C VAL A 29 -4.24 -3.90 4.48
N ASN A 30 -5.16 -3.38 5.29
CA ASN A 30 -6.56 -3.80 5.31
C ASN A 30 -7.25 -3.40 4.00
N CYS A 31 -7.05 -2.17 3.52
CA CYS A 31 -7.54 -1.73 2.21
C CYS A 31 -6.97 -2.60 1.09
N ALA A 32 -5.66 -2.85 1.08
CA ALA A 32 -5.02 -3.69 0.08
C ALA A 32 -5.55 -5.14 0.09
N ARG A 33 -5.82 -5.72 1.26
CA ARG A 33 -6.45 -7.04 1.38
C ARG A 33 -7.85 -7.06 0.78
N GLN A 34 -8.64 -6.04 1.07
CA GLN A 34 -9.99 -5.91 0.53
C GLN A 34 -9.96 -5.78 -1.00
N VAL A 35 -9.11 -4.90 -1.54
CA VAL A 35 -8.92 -4.76 -2.99
C VAL A 35 -8.49 -6.09 -3.62
N ARG A 36 -7.57 -6.81 -2.97
CA ARG A 36 -7.08 -8.11 -3.47
C ARG A 36 -8.18 -9.16 -3.58
N GLU A 37 -9.09 -9.20 -2.61
CA GLU A 37 -10.21 -10.16 -2.60
C GLU A 37 -11.13 -9.97 -3.83
N TYR A 38 -11.32 -8.72 -4.24
CA TYR A 38 -12.24 -8.34 -5.33
C TYR A 38 -11.52 -7.88 -6.60
N LYS A 39 -10.23 -8.19 -6.74
CA LYS A 39 -9.35 -7.69 -7.80
C LYS A 39 -9.93 -7.85 -9.22
N ASP A 40 -10.65 -8.95 -9.46
CA ASP A 40 -11.19 -9.29 -10.76
C ASP A 40 -12.31 -8.33 -11.19
N LEU A 41 -13.01 -7.69 -10.24
CA LEU A 41 -14.05 -6.70 -10.54
C LEU A 41 -13.48 -5.41 -11.13
N ILE A 42 -12.26 -5.03 -10.78
CA ILE A 42 -11.60 -3.82 -11.29
C ILE A 42 -10.52 -4.13 -12.33
N GLY A 43 -10.52 -5.34 -12.90
CA GLY A 43 -9.56 -5.75 -13.92
C GLY A 43 -8.12 -5.83 -13.41
N LEU A 44 -7.93 -6.03 -12.10
CA LEU A 44 -6.62 -6.15 -11.49
C LEU A 44 -6.12 -7.60 -11.56
N GLU A 45 -4.97 -7.81 -12.20
CA GLU A 45 -4.40 -9.16 -12.36
C GLU A 45 -3.97 -9.72 -11.01
N ALA A 46 -3.22 -8.94 -10.23
CA ALA A 46 -2.73 -9.31 -8.92
C ALA A 46 -2.51 -8.09 -8.02
N LEU A 47 -2.68 -8.29 -6.71
CA LEU A 47 -2.23 -7.38 -5.67
C LEU A 47 -1.37 -8.16 -4.66
N TYR A 48 -0.12 -7.74 -4.50
CA TYR A 48 0.82 -8.30 -3.54
C TYR A 48 0.92 -7.39 -2.31
N ILE A 49 1.14 -7.98 -1.14
CA ILE A 49 1.38 -7.24 0.11
C ILE A 49 2.65 -7.79 0.72
N THR A 50 3.73 -7.03 0.65
CA THR A 50 5.05 -7.44 1.10
C THR A 50 5.42 -6.66 2.35
N ARG A 51 5.90 -7.37 3.36
CA ARG A 51 6.37 -6.76 4.61
C ARG A 51 7.89 -6.79 4.60
N VAL A 52 8.52 -5.62 4.68
CA VAL A 52 9.97 -5.49 4.64
C VAL A 52 10.53 -5.33 6.06
N GLU A 53 11.67 -5.96 6.33
CA GLU A 53 12.44 -5.77 7.56
C GLU A 53 13.56 -4.75 7.37
N GLU A 54 13.88 -4.01 8.43
CA GLU A 54 14.96 -3.03 8.41
C GLU A 54 16.31 -3.73 8.15
N GLY A 55 17.02 -3.29 7.11
CA GLY A 55 18.31 -3.88 6.72
C GLY A 55 18.22 -5.09 5.78
N GLU A 56 17.02 -5.58 5.44
CA GLU A 56 16.87 -6.43 4.27
C GLU A 56 16.94 -5.56 3.00
N PRO A 57 17.67 -5.98 1.95
CA PRO A 57 17.57 -5.31 0.66
C PRO A 57 16.12 -5.47 0.25
N GLY A 58 15.30 -4.43 0.41
CA GLY A 58 13.84 -4.38 0.24
C GLY A 58 13.41 -4.82 -1.16
N GLY A 59 13.60 -6.10 -1.41
CA GLY A 59 13.51 -6.74 -2.70
C GLY A 59 12.05 -6.83 -3.04
N ALA A 60 11.73 -6.31 -4.21
CA ALA A 60 10.44 -6.55 -4.82
C ALA A 60 10.11 -8.05 -4.78
N GLU A 61 9.00 -8.40 -4.15
CA GLU A 61 8.50 -9.77 -4.23
C GLU A 61 7.85 -10.02 -5.59
N ALA A 62 7.28 -8.96 -6.20
CA ALA A 62 6.60 -9.05 -7.49
C ALA A 62 7.01 -7.97 -8.51
N LEU A 63 7.16 -6.70 -8.10
CA LEU A 63 7.35 -5.55 -9.00
C LEU A 63 8.68 -4.82 -8.76
N PRO A 64 9.67 -4.86 -9.68
CA PRO A 64 11.06 -4.46 -9.43
C PRO A 64 11.30 -2.94 -9.41
N ALA A 65 10.56 -2.20 -8.57
CA ALA A 65 10.76 -0.78 -8.29
C ALA A 65 11.16 -0.58 -6.83
N ILE A 66 12.10 0.31 -6.55
CA ILE A 66 12.50 0.72 -5.18
C ILE A 66 12.59 2.24 -5.17
N VAL A 67 11.91 2.89 -4.23
CA VAL A 67 12.00 4.34 -4.03
C VAL A 67 13.09 4.68 -3.04
N ALA A 68 13.85 5.71 -3.39
CA ALA A 68 14.83 6.34 -2.52
C ALA A 68 14.63 7.86 -2.49
N SER A 69 14.86 8.47 -1.33
CA SER A 69 14.90 9.91 -1.11
C SER A 69 16.30 10.35 -0.67
N ILE A 70 16.55 11.66 -0.66
CA ILE A 70 17.74 12.26 -0.04
C ILE A 70 17.28 12.97 1.24
N GLU A 71 17.81 12.52 2.37
CA GLU A 71 17.54 13.08 3.70
C GLU A 71 18.87 13.39 4.38
N GLY A 72 19.11 14.67 4.69
CA GLY A 72 20.33 15.10 5.39
C GLY A 72 21.63 14.69 4.67
N ASP A 73 21.70 14.87 3.35
CA ASP A 73 22.82 14.45 2.48
C ASP A 73 23.09 12.93 2.44
N GLN A 74 22.14 12.11 2.91
CA GLN A 74 22.19 10.65 2.84
C GLN A 74 21.06 10.11 1.97
N VAL A 75 21.32 8.98 1.29
CA VAL A 75 20.28 8.24 0.56
C VAL A 75 19.48 7.42 1.57
N ALA A 76 18.17 7.65 1.64
CA ALA A 76 17.25 6.89 2.46
C ALA A 76 16.34 6.05 1.55
N LEU A 77 16.12 4.78 1.89
CA LEU A 77 15.17 3.92 1.18
C LEU A 77 13.80 4.04 1.84
N THR A 78 12.74 4.02 1.02
CA THR A 78 11.37 4.07 1.54
C THR A 78 10.85 2.64 1.77
N ASP A 79 10.68 2.28 3.04
CA ASP A 79 10.15 0.95 3.43
C ASP A 79 8.68 0.77 3.00
N THR A 80 7.89 1.85 3.06
CA THR A 80 6.47 1.84 2.71
C THR A 80 6.27 2.46 1.34
N GLN A 81 5.68 1.72 0.42
CA GLN A 81 5.40 2.20 -0.94
C GLN A 81 4.29 1.37 -1.58
N LEU A 82 3.46 1.98 -2.42
CA LEU A 82 2.59 1.27 -3.34
C LEU A 82 3.16 1.36 -4.75
N VAL A 83 3.44 0.21 -5.34
CA VAL A 83 3.93 0.09 -6.71
C VAL A 83 2.79 -0.43 -7.58
N MET A 84 2.58 0.19 -8.74
CA MET A 84 1.61 -0.23 -9.74
C MET A 84 2.30 -0.38 -11.09
N GLU A 85 2.03 -1.49 -11.77
CA GLU A 85 2.39 -1.69 -13.17
C GLU A 85 1.10 -1.65 -14.01
N ASP A 86 1.04 -0.74 -14.98
CA ASP A 86 -0.08 -0.63 -15.90
C ASP A 86 -0.03 -1.66 -17.04
N ASP A 87 -1.00 -1.62 -17.95
CA ASP A 87 -1.08 -2.52 -19.11
C ASP A 87 -0.02 -2.24 -20.20
N GLN A 88 0.64 -1.10 -20.13
CA GLN A 88 1.75 -0.69 -21.01
C GLN A 88 3.12 -1.03 -20.41
N GLY A 89 3.16 -1.55 -19.18
CA GLY A 89 4.38 -1.87 -18.45
C GLY A 89 5.04 -0.65 -17.78
N ASN A 90 4.32 0.47 -17.65
CA ASN A 90 4.83 1.61 -16.89
C ASN A 90 4.71 1.34 -15.39
N MET A 91 5.73 1.77 -14.64
CA MET A 91 5.77 1.68 -13.18
C MET A 91 5.36 3.02 -12.56
N LEU A 92 4.28 3.02 -11.80
CA LEU A 92 3.85 4.13 -10.95
C LEU A 92 4.17 3.79 -9.51
N VAL A 93 4.75 4.72 -8.76
CA VAL A 93 5.11 4.49 -7.36
C VAL A 93 4.64 5.62 -6.46
N TYR A 94 3.94 5.25 -5.40
CA TYR A 94 3.41 6.14 -4.38
C TYR A 94 4.15 5.84 -3.06
N PRO A 95 5.11 6.69 -2.65
CA PRO A 95 5.86 6.50 -1.40
C PRO A 95 5.16 7.11 -0.18
N ASP A 96 4.16 7.96 -0.40
CA ASP A 96 3.46 8.68 0.68
C ASP A 96 2.23 7.91 1.17
N PRO A 97 2.06 7.67 2.49
CA PRO A 97 0.91 6.95 3.04
C PRO A 97 -0.46 7.54 2.67
N GLU A 98 -0.60 8.86 2.56
CA GLU A 98 -1.85 9.53 2.17
C GLU A 98 -2.22 9.15 0.74
N ASP A 99 -1.27 9.24 -0.19
CA ASP A 99 -1.49 8.87 -1.58
C ASP A 99 -1.79 7.37 -1.73
N ILE A 100 -1.10 6.52 -0.97
CA ILE A 100 -1.35 5.08 -0.94
C ILE A 100 -2.78 4.80 -0.49
N LEU A 101 -3.22 5.40 0.62
CA LEU A 101 -4.59 5.24 1.11
C LEU A 101 -5.61 5.73 0.08
N LYS A 102 -5.40 6.90 -0.53
CA LYS A 102 -6.29 7.43 -1.59
C LYS A 102 -6.42 6.49 -2.78
N VAL A 103 -5.32 5.87 -3.23
CA VAL A 103 -5.37 4.90 -4.34
C VAL A 103 -6.15 3.65 -3.92
N LEU A 104 -5.87 3.11 -2.74
CA LEU A 104 -6.52 1.89 -2.27
C LEU A 104 -8.02 2.09 -1.96
N THR A 105 -8.42 3.21 -1.35
CA THR A 105 -9.83 3.51 -1.10
C THR A 105 -10.60 3.78 -2.39
N ARG A 106 -10.02 4.47 -3.37
CA ARG A 106 -10.63 4.60 -4.70
C ARG A 106 -10.85 3.26 -5.40
N ASN A 107 -9.93 2.31 -5.25
CA ASN A 107 -10.13 0.96 -5.76
C ASN A 107 -11.31 0.27 -5.06
N ILE A 108 -11.45 0.44 -3.74
CA ILE A 108 -12.60 -0.07 -2.97
C ILE A 108 -13.91 0.57 -3.47
N ASP A 109 -13.94 1.88 -3.69
CA ASP A 109 -15.12 2.58 -4.21
C ASP A 109 -15.53 2.04 -5.59
N GLN A 110 -14.56 1.83 -6.49
CA GLN A 110 -14.82 1.21 -7.80
C GLN A 110 -15.33 -0.23 -7.69
N ILE A 111 -14.83 -1.00 -6.72
CA ILE A 111 -15.34 -2.34 -6.44
C ILE A 111 -16.79 -2.25 -5.97
N GLN A 112 -17.09 -1.34 -5.03
CA GLN A 112 -18.43 -1.12 -4.49
C GLN A 112 -19.45 -0.77 -5.58
N GLU A 113 -19.05 0.02 -6.59
CA GLU A 113 -19.89 0.34 -7.75
C GLU A 113 -20.22 -0.87 -8.63
N GLN A 114 -19.37 -1.90 -8.62
CA GLN A 114 -19.47 -3.07 -9.49
C GLN A 114 -20.06 -4.31 -8.80
N THR A 115 -20.34 -4.23 -7.49
CA THR A 115 -20.91 -5.32 -6.71
C THR A 115 -22.17 -4.90 -5.96
N ARG A 116 -22.98 -5.88 -5.59
CA ARG A 116 -24.14 -5.67 -4.69
C ARG A 116 -23.80 -5.94 -3.23
N GLN A 117 -22.58 -6.40 -2.97
CA GLN A 117 -22.06 -6.60 -1.63
C GLN A 117 -21.61 -5.25 -1.04
N ASP A 118 -21.62 -5.16 0.28
CA ASP A 118 -21.00 -4.06 0.98
C ASP A 118 -19.50 -4.37 1.11
N VAL A 119 -18.69 -3.67 0.32
CA VAL A 119 -17.24 -3.76 0.26
C VAL A 119 -16.70 -2.44 0.78
N THR A 120 -16.49 -2.38 2.09
CA THR A 120 -15.94 -1.23 2.78
C THR A 120 -14.81 -1.66 3.71
N VAL A 121 -13.93 -0.72 4.03
CA VAL A 121 -12.91 -0.87 5.08
C VAL A 121 -13.06 0.32 6.01
N GLU A 122 -13.30 0.05 7.28
CA GLU A 122 -13.29 1.09 8.32
C GLU A 122 -11.84 1.46 8.62
N LEU A 123 -11.50 2.73 8.38
CA LEU A 123 -10.17 3.27 8.68
C LEU A 123 -10.08 3.64 10.16
N SER A 124 -8.88 3.56 10.70
CA SER A 124 -8.56 4.19 11.98
C SER A 124 -8.78 5.70 11.95
N GLU A 125 -8.83 6.35 13.13
CA GLU A 125 -8.93 7.81 13.22
C GLU A 125 -7.74 8.48 12.51
N GLU A 126 -6.55 7.90 12.64
CA GLU A 126 -5.31 8.37 12.03
C GLU A 126 -5.33 8.22 10.51
N GLY A 127 -5.77 7.08 9.98
CA GLY A 127 -5.92 6.89 8.54
C GLY A 127 -6.99 7.80 7.94
N ALA A 128 -8.10 7.99 8.64
CA ALA A 128 -9.17 8.89 8.20
C ALA A 128 -8.72 10.37 8.15
N LYS A 129 -7.83 10.80 9.05
CA LYS A 129 -7.27 12.17 9.04
C LYS A 129 -6.39 12.46 7.82
N LEU A 130 -5.93 11.43 7.10
CA LEU A 130 -5.11 11.58 5.90
C LEU A 130 -5.95 11.76 4.62
N LEU A 131 -7.27 11.57 4.65
CA LEU A 131 -8.16 11.65 3.48
C LEU A 131 -9.00 12.94 3.48
#